data_AF-A0A4Q6C0M0-F1
#
_entry.id   AF-A0A4Q6C0M0-F1
#
_cell.length_a   1.000
_cell.length_b   1.000
_cell.length_c   1.000
_cell.angle_alpha   90.00
_cell.angle_beta   90.00
_cell.angle_gamma   90.00
#
_symmetry.space_group_name_H-M   'P 1'
#
loop_
_entity.id
_entity.type
_entity.pdbx_description
1 polymer ?
#
loop_
_entity_poly.entity_id
_entity_poly.type
_entity_poly.pdbx_seq_one_letter_code
_entity_poly.pdbx_strand_id
1 'polypeptide(L)'
;NDLVLHGSGAVFFTDPPYGLTGLDASPLKEMRSNGVYRIAPDGGIQLIDDSLRFPNGVALSPDGRTLYVSNSDPARPLWMAYSLDDQGMVAGKRVFADASDLMGDGIPGLPDGMAVAQGGEIFATAPGGILVMDATGKRLGRIGTGMAISNCTFGDDGRTLYLTSHTMLARIRVGSTGLGFPP
;
A
#
# COMPACT_ATOMS: atom_id res chain seq x y z
N ASN A 1 9.77 -4.55 -4.39
CA ASN A 1 8.98 -4.37 -3.17
C ASN A 1 7.57 -4.88 -3.44
N ASP A 2 6.53 -4.05 -3.53
CA ASP A 2 5.15 -4.49 -3.77
C ASP A 2 4.66 -4.11 -5.19
N LEU A 3 3.61 -4.76 -5.67
CA LEU A 3 3.01 -4.52 -6.99
C LEU A 3 1.50 -4.80 -7.03
N VAL A 4 0.80 -4.21 -8.01
CA VAL A 4 -0.61 -4.48 -8.29
C VAL A 4 -0.88 -4.47 -9.81
N LEU A 5 -1.77 -5.36 -10.25
CA LEU A 5 -2.24 -5.44 -11.64
C LEU A 5 -3.45 -4.54 -11.88
N HIS A 6 -3.41 -3.76 -12.95
CA HIS A 6 -4.53 -2.95 -13.42
C HIS A 6 -5.36 -3.68 -14.47
N GLY A 7 -6.64 -3.33 -14.59
CA GLY A 7 -7.56 -3.93 -15.57
C GLY A 7 -7.14 -3.74 -17.04
N SER A 8 -6.32 -2.72 -17.34
CA SER A 8 -5.73 -2.53 -18.68
C SER A 8 -4.55 -3.47 -18.99
N GLY A 9 -4.12 -4.29 -18.03
CA GLY A 9 -2.92 -5.12 -18.11
C GLY A 9 -1.63 -4.41 -17.68
N ALA A 10 -1.69 -3.15 -17.27
CA ALA A 10 -0.55 -2.44 -16.70
C ALA A 10 -0.20 -2.98 -15.30
N VAL A 11 1.07 -2.91 -14.92
CA VAL A 11 1.57 -3.25 -13.58
C VAL A 11 2.03 -1.97 -12.90
N PHE A 12 1.49 -1.68 -11.72
CA PHE A 12 2.02 -0.63 -10.85
C PHE A 12 2.90 -1.27 -9.78
N PHE A 13 4.04 -0.66 -9.47
CA PHE A 13 4.96 -1.19 -8.47
C PHE A 13 5.75 -0.09 -7.77
N THR A 14 6.32 -0.43 -6.61
CA THR A 14 7.19 0.45 -5.85
C THR A 14 8.62 -0.08 -5.82
N ASP A 15 9.58 0.85 -5.87
CA ASP A 15 11.01 0.57 -5.83
C ASP A 15 11.72 1.36 -4.71
N PRO A 16 11.49 0.99 -3.43
CA PRO A 16 12.25 1.46 -2.27
C PRO A 16 13.60 0.73 -2.14
N PRO A 17 14.52 1.23 -1.30
CA PRO A 17 15.90 0.74 -1.25
C PRO A 17 16.06 -0.49 -0.34
N TYR A 18 14.98 -1.13 0.14
CA TYR A 18 15.03 -2.18 1.15
C TYR A 18 15.80 -3.43 0.72
N GLY A 19 15.91 -3.67 -0.59
CA GLY A 19 16.74 -4.75 -1.14
C GLY A 19 18.25 -4.46 -1.12
N LEU A 20 18.67 -3.24 -0.80
CA LEU A 20 20.06 -2.80 -0.85
C LEU A 20 20.67 -2.74 0.56
N THR A 21 21.84 -3.37 0.74
CA THR A 21 22.64 -3.17 1.96
C THR A 21 23.05 -1.71 2.09
N GLY A 22 22.69 -1.07 3.21
CA GLY A 22 22.92 0.37 3.41
C GLY A 22 21.79 1.27 2.89
N LEU A 23 20.70 0.69 2.37
CA LEU A 23 19.52 1.42 1.88
C LEU A 23 19.91 2.51 0.87
N ASP A 24 19.50 3.76 1.11
CA ASP A 24 19.83 4.90 0.24
C ASP A 24 21.32 5.24 0.18
N ALA A 25 22.10 4.85 1.19
CA ALA A 25 23.56 5.05 1.20
C ALA A 25 24.32 3.90 0.53
N SER A 26 23.62 2.90 -0.02
CA SER A 26 24.25 1.75 -0.67
C SER A 26 25.07 2.20 -1.88
N PRO A 27 26.33 1.74 -2.04
CA PRO A 27 27.09 2.00 -3.26
C PRO A 27 26.52 1.28 -4.49
N LEU A 28 25.62 0.31 -4.29
CA LEU A 28 24.92 -0.39 -5.38
C LEU A 28 23.67 0.35 -5.87
N LYS A 29 23.29 1.45 -5.21
CA LYS A 29 22.14 2.25 -5.64
C LYS A 29 22.51 3.06 -6.87
N GLU A 30 21.95 2.70 -8.01
CA GLU A 30 22.15 3.44 -9.27
C GLU A 30 21.14 4.56 -9.47
N MET A 31 19.90 4.34 -9.03
CA MET A 31 18.81 5.32 -9.15
C MET A 31 18.95 6.44 -8.11
N ARG A 32 18.71 7.68 -8.54
CA ARG A 32 18.83 8.87 -7.66
C ARG A 32 17.72 8.95 -6.61
N SER A 33 16.57 8.36 -6.90
CA SER A 33 15.37 8.41 -6.08
C SER A 33 14.72 7.03 -6.02
N ASN A 34 13.95 6.81 -4.95
CA ASN A 34 13.00 5.71 -4.87
C ASN A 34 11.72 6.14 -5.60
N GLY A 35 10.97 5.21 -6.16
CA GLY A 35 9.84 5.61 -6.99
C GLY A 35 8.65 4.66 -7.00
N VAL A 36 7.53 5.24 -7.43
CA VAL A 36 6.34 4.52 -7.87
C VAL A 36 6.38 4.48 -9.38
N TYR A 37 6.18 3.31 -9.97
CA TYR A 37 6.33 3.09 -11.40
C TYR A 37 5.12 2.35 -11.98
N ARG A 38 4.98 2.48 -13.30
CA ARG A 38 4.04 1.72 -14.12
C ARG A 38 4.78 1.04 -15.26
N ILE A 39 4.46 -0.23 -15.50
CA ILE A 39 4.83 -0.98 -16.69
C ILE A 39 3.57 -1.15 -17.54
N ALA A 40 3.61 -0.67 -18.78
CA ALA A 40 2.55 -0.89 -19.77
C ALA A 40 2.58 -2.33 -20.31
N PRO A 41 1.50 -2.85 -20.91
CA PRO A 41 1.47 -4.19 -21.50
C PRO A 41 2.53 -4.44 -22.58
N ASP A 42 3.01 -3.39 -23.25
CA ASP A 42 4.08 -3.44 -24.25
C ASP A 42 5.50 -3.39 -23.65
N GLY A 43 5.62 -3.33 -22.32
CA GLY A 43 6.87 -3.26 -21.58
C GLY A 43 7.38 -1.84 -21.31
N GLY A 44 6.68 -0.80 -21.77
CA GLY A 44 7.06 0.58 -21.51
C GLY A 44 7.00 0.93 -20.01
N ILE A 45 8.11 1.44 -19.45
CA ILE A 45 8.21 1.82 -18.04
C ILE A 45 8.05 3.33 -17.88
N GLN A 46 7.29 3.75 -16.89
CA GLN A 46 7.05 5.16 -16.55
C GLN A 46 7.22 5.39 -15.05
N LEU A 47 7.95 6.45 -14.70
CA LEU A 47 8.00 6.97 -13.32
C LEU A 47 6.73 7.78 -13.05
N ILE A 48 6.00 7.42 -11.99
CA ILE A 48 4.79 8.12 -11.54
C ILE A 48 5.12 9.18 -10.49
N ASP A 49 5.92 8.80 -9.50
CA ASP A 49 6.25 9.66 -8.37
C ASP A 49 7.58 9.25 -7.75
N ASP A 50 8.48 10.19 -7.58
CA ASP A 50 9.77 10.04 -6.91
C ASP A 50 9.91 10.89 -5.63
N SER A 51 8.82 11.53 -5.20
CA SER A 51 8.82 12.38 -4.00
C SER A 51 8.65 11.61 -2.68
N LEU A 52 8.32 10.31 -2.75
CA LEU A 52 8.21 9.44 -1.58
C LEU A 52 9.58 8.85 -1.25
N ARG A 53 10.01 8.98 0.00
CA ARG A 53 11.31 8.46 0.43
C ARG A 53 11.31 6.93 0.50
N PHE A 54 10.23 6.33 0.99
CA PHE A 54 10.10 4.88 1.14
C PHE A 54 8.73 4.41 0.63
N PRO A 55 8.44 4.54 -0.69
CA PRO A 55 7.20 4.04 -1.25
C PRO A 55 7.11 2.53 -1.06
N ASN A 56 5.99 2.02 -0.56
CA ASN A 56 5.90 0.63 -0.14
C ASN A 56 4.69 -0.12 -0.73
N GLY A 57 3.66 -0.42 0.04
CA GLY A 57 2.47 -1.11 -0.44
C GLY A 57 1.73 -0.32 -1.53
N VAL A 58 1.10 -1.05 -2.44
CA VAL A 58 0.37 -0.49 -3.58
C VAL A 58 -0.93 -1.26 -3.82
N ALA A 59 -2.02 -0.54 -4.08
CA ALA A 59 -3.32 -1.15 -4.38
C ALA A 59 -4.17 -0.26 -5.29
N LEU A 60 -5.23 -0.83 -5.87
CA LEU A 60 -6.18 -0.10 -6.72
C LEU A 60 -7.56 -0.05 -6.08
N SER A 61 -8.28 1.05 -6.31
CA SER A 61 -9.72 1.12 -6.01
C SER A 61 -10.51 0.08 -6.82
N PRO A 62 -11.73 -0.30 -6.39
CA PRO A 62 -12.53 -1.31 -7.09
C PRO A 62 -12.82 -0.97 -8.56
N ASP A 63 -12.95 0.31 -8.89
CA ASP A 63 -13.17 0.81 -10.24
C ASP A 63 -11.87 1.01 -11.06
N GLY A 64 -10.71 0.73 -10.46
CA GLY A 64 -9.39 0.92 -11.08
C GLY A 64 -8.98 2.38 -11.29
N ARG A 65 -9.76 3.37 -10.83
CA ARG A 65 -9.51 4.80 -11.09
C ARG A 65 -8.62 5.49 -10.05
N THR A 66 -8.25 4.80 -8.98
CA THR A 66 -7.35 5.33 -7.95
C THR A 66 -6.27 4.31 -7.63
N LEU A 67 -5.02 4.74 -7.71
CA LEU A 67 -3.86 4.01 -7.18
C LEU A 67 -3.57 4.52 -5.77
N TYR A 68 -3.53 3.61 -4.79
CA TYR A 68 -3.09 3.89 -3.43
C TYR A 68 -1.64 3.45 -3.25
N VAL A 69 -0.83 4.28 -2.59
CA VAL A 69 0.57 3.96 -2.28
C VAL A 69 0.88 4.36 -0.86
N SER A 70 1.48 3.47 -0.07
CA SER A 70 1.96 3.82 1.27
C SER A 70 3.39 4.37 1.22
N ASN A 71 3.74 5.18 2.21
CA ASN A 71 5.10 5.66 2.43
C ASN A 71 5.57 5.22 3.83
N SER A 72 6.49 4.26 3.87
CA SER A 72 7.09 3.71 5.09
C SER A 72 8.19 4.60 5.66
N ASP A 73 7.98 5.92 5.65
CA ASP A 73 8.91 6.90 6.21
C ASP A 73 8.42 7.35 7.58
N PRO A 74 9.17 7.12 8.68
CA PRO A 74 8.80 7.63 9.99
C PRO A 74 8.60 9.15 10.05
N ALA A 75 9.26 9.91 9.16
CA ALA A 75 9.10 11.36 9.09
C ALA A 75 7.84 11.80 8.32
N ARG A 76 7.28 10.92 7.49
CA ARG A 76 6.07 11.14 6.69
C ARG A 76 5.28 9.82 6.51
N PRO A 77 4.73 9.24 7.59
CA PRO A 77 4.03 7.97 7.52
C PRO A 77 2.63 8.22 6.98
N LEU A 78 2.46 8.13 5.65
CA LEU A 78 1.22 8.48 4.99
C LEU A 78 0.85 7.47 3.90
N TRP A 79 -0.38 7.58 3.43
CA TRP A 79 -0.84 6.97 2.18
C TRP A 79 -1.15 8.07 1.19
N MET A 80 -0.74 7.89 -0.05
CA MET A 80 -1.07 8.73 -1.19
C MET A 80 -2.18 8.07 -2.01
N ALA A 81 -3.00 8.89 -2.65
CA ALA A 81 -3.94 8.46 -3.67
C ALA A 81 -3.62 9.22 -4.97
N TYR A 82 -3.51 8.48 -6.07
CA TYR A 82 -3.29 9.00 -7.41
C TYR A 82 -4.53 8.70 -8.27
N SER A 83 -5.13 9.73 -8.85
CA SER A 83 -6.23 9.53 -9.80
C SER A 83 -5.68 9.02 -11.13
N LEU A 84 -6.33 8.01 -11.68
CA LEU A 84 -5.98 7.38 -12.95
C LEU A 84 -7.04 7.69 -14.01
N ASP A 85 -6.58 7.94 -15.23
CA ASP A 85 -7.46 7.96 -16.41
C ASP A 85 -7.79 6.53 -16.88
N ASP A 86 -8.58 6.40 -17.95
CA ASP A 86 -9.01 5.11 -18.48
C ASP A 86 -7.85 4.24 -19.01
N GLN A 87 -6.68 4.83 -19.27
CA GLN A 87 -5.46 4.13 -19.68
C GLN A 87 -4.56 3.77 -18.50
N GLY A 88 -4.97 4.11 -17.27
CA GLY A 88 -4.17 3.92 -16.07
C GLY A 88 -3.02 4.93 -15.96
N MET A 89 -3.14 6.10 -16.58
CA MET A 89 -2.16 7.19 -16.47
C MET A 89 -2.53 8.10 -15.31
N VAL A 90 -1.53 8.61 -14.58
CA VAL A 90 -1.77 9.50 -13.44
C VAL A 90 -2.21 10.88 -13.90
N ALA A 91 -3.38 11.30 -13.44
CA ALA A 91 -3.97 12.62 -13.71
C ALA A 91 -3.81 13.59 -12.53
N GLY A 92 -3.54 13.08 -11.33
CA GLY A 92 -3.38 13.89 -10.12
C GLY A 92 -3.01 13.06 -8.91
N LYS A 93 -2.57 13.70 -7.83
CA LYS A 93 -2.23 13.05 -6.57
C LYS A 93 -2.64 13.88 -5.37
N ARG A 94 -2.93 13.21 -4.25
CA ARG A 94 -3.21 13.82 -2.95
C ARG A 94 -2.76 12.92 -1.81
N VAL A 95 -2.56 13.51 -0.64
CA VAL A 95 -2.50 12.73 0.60
C VAL A 95 -3.87 12.09 0.81
N PHE A 96 -3.88 10.78 0.95
CA PHE A 96 -5.07 9.98 1.20
C PHE A 96 -5.39 9.94 2.69
N ALA A 97 -4.37 9.57 3.48
CA ALA A 97 -4.42 9.58 4.93
C ALA A 97 -3.02 9.79 5.48
N ASP A 98 -2.94 10.34 6.69
CA ASP A 98 -1.71 10.55 7.45
C ASP A 98 -1.75 9.63 8.67
N ALA A 99 -0.63 9.06 9.12
CA ALA A 99 -0.52 8.26 10.33
C ALA A 99 0.41 8.87 11.38
N SER A 100 0.84 10.13 11.22
CA SER A 100 1.78 10.80 12.12
C SER A 100 1.26 10.84 13.57
N ASP A 101 -0.05 10.98 13.76
CA ASP A 101 -0.71 10.95 15.08
C ASP A 101 -0.84 9.55 15.69
N LEU A 102 -0.59 8.50 14.90
CA LEU A 102 -0.57 7.11 15.36
C LEU A 102 0.83 6.66 15.79
N MET A 103 1.87 7.44 15.46
CA MET A 103 3.24 7.19 15.87
C MET A 103 3.41 7.48 17.36
N GLY A 104 4.24 6.69 18.04
CA GLY A 104 4.56 6.92 19.44
C GLY A 104 5.44 5.81 20.02
N ASP A 105 5.98 6.08 21.21
CA ASP A 105 6.83 5.12 21.91
C ASP A 105 6.08 3.80 22.15
N GLY A 106 6.71 2.69 21.77
CA GLY A 106 6.13 1.36 21.91
C GLY A 106 4.99 1.02 20.94
N ILE A 107 4.68 1.87 19.96
CA ILE A 107 3.73 1.56 18.89
C ILE A 107 4.52 1.10 17.64
N PRO A 108 4.59 -0.21 17.36
CA PRO A 108 5.36 -0.72 16.23
C PRO A 108 4.63 -0.54 14.90
N GLY A 109 5.40 -0.50 13.81
CA GLY A 109 4.89 -0.52 12.43
C GLY A 109 4.82 0.86 11.78
N LEU A 110 4.71 0.84 10.46
CA LEU A 110 4.56 2.00 9.57
C LEU A 110 3.54 1.63 8.48
N PRO A 111 3.07 2.60 7.67
CA PRO A 111 2.40 2.31 6.41
C PRO A 111 3.29 1.43 5.51
N ASP A 112 2.85 0.22 5.21
CA ASP A 112 3.54 -0.80 4.41
C ASP A 112 2.51 -1.40 3.41
N GLY A 113 2.25 -2.71 3.39
CA GLY A 113 1.25 -3.34 2.53
C GLY A 113 -0.22 -2.96 2.83
N MET A 114 -1.11 -3.20 1.86
CA MET A 114 -2.54 -2.95 2.01
C MET A 114 -3.39 -3.85 1.10
N ALA A 115 -4.67 -4.02 1.46
CA ALA A 115 -5.67 -4.69 0.65
C ALA A 115 -6.95 -3.85 0.55
N VAL A 116 -7.67 -4.00 -0.56
CA VAL A 116 -8.91 -3.26 -0.84
C VAL A 116 -10.10 -4.22 -0.86
N ALA A 117 -11.19 -3.84 -0.23
CA ALA A 117 -12.46 -4.55 -0.27
C ALA A 117 -13.35 -4.08 -1.44
N GLN A 118 -14.34 -4.88 -1.80
CA GLN A 118 -15.30 -4.54 -2.88
C GLN A 118 -16.09 -3.26 -2.60
N GLY A 119 -16.38 -2.98 -1.31
CA GLY A 119 -17.06 -1.75 -0.89
C GLY A 119 -16.18 -0.50 -0.97
N GLY A 120 -14.90 -0.65 -1.33
CA GLY A 120 -13.93 0.45 -1.39
C GLY A 120 -13.24 0.73 -0.07
N GLU A 121 -13.45 -0.08 0.98
CA GLU A 121 -12.67 0.01 2.20
C GLU A 121 -11.24 -0.47 1.97
N ILE A 122 -10.28 0.22 2.58
CA ILE A 122 -8.86 -0.08 2.50
C ILE A 122 -8.39 -0.56 3.86
N PHE A 123 -7.85 -1.76 3.88
CA PHE A 123 -7.19 -2.38 5.02
C PHE A 123 -5.70 -2.18 4.83
N ALA A 124 -5.13 -1.17 5.50
CA ALA A 124 -3.72 -0.82 5.35
C ALA A 124 -2.95 -1.08 6.63
N THR A 125 -1.75 -1.66 6.50
CA THR A 125 -0.80 -1.75 7.61
C THR A 125 -0.46 -0.35 8.11
N ALA A 126 -0.39 -0.18 9.43
CA ALA A 126 -0.21 1.11 10.09
C ALA A 126 0.47 0.91 11.45
N PRO A 127 0.94 1.99 12.11
CA PRO A 127 1.36 1.92 13.50
C PRO A 127 0.27 1.27 14.38
N GLY A 128 0.65 0.17 15.04
CA GLY A 128 -0.22 -0.60 15.93
C GLY A 128 -1.14 -1.63 15.26
N GLY A 129 -1.02 -1.92 13.97
CA GLY A 129 -1.72 -3.03 13.31
C GLY A 129 -2.26 -2.69 11.91
N ILE A 130 -3.54 -2.99 11.65
CA ILE A 130 -4.21 -2.64 10.39
C ILE A 130 -5.19 -1.49 10.64
N LEU A 131 -5.00 -0.37 9.96
CA LEU A 131 -5.96 0.73 9.88
C LEU A 131 -6.96 0.45 8.76
N VAL A 132 -8.25 0.53 9.09
CA VAL A 132 -9.33 0.39 8.11
C VAL A 132 -9.84 1.79 7.77
N MET A 133 -9.86 2.12 6.49
CA MET A 133 -10.27 3.43 5.97
C MET A 133 -11.35 3.27 4.91
N ASP A 134 -12.27 4.22 4.79
CA ASP A 134 -13.16 4.29 3.62
C ASP A 134 -12.45 4.89 2.40
N ALA A 135 -13.10 4.88 1.23
CA ALA A 135 -12.55 5.39 -0.02
C ALA A 135 -12.18 6.89 -0.02
N THR A 136 -12.58 7.66 1.00
CA THR A 136 -12.20 9.07 1.16
C THR A 136 -10.90 9.25 1.96
N GLY A 137 -10.48 8.22 2.71
CA GLY A 137 -9.36 8.25 3.66
C GLY A 137 -9.81 8.42 5.11
N LYS A 138 -11.12 8.43 5.37
CA LYS A 138 -11.64 8.50 6.73
C LYS A 138 -11.37 7.17 7.44
N ARG A 139 -10.77 7.26 8.62
CA ARG A 139 -10.46 6.12 9.48
C ARG A 139 -11.73 5.57 10.10
N LEU A 140 -12.02 4.30 9.86
CA LEU A 140 -13.19 3.58 10.38
C LEU A 140 -12.87 2.81 11.67
N GLY A 141 -11.63 2.36 11.81
CA GLY A 141 -11.17 1.62 12.98
C GLY A 141 -9.78 1.04 12.78
N ARG A 142 -9.26 0.36 13.81
CA ARG A 142 -7.97 -0.32 13.77
C ARG A 142 -8.09 -1.73 14.34
N ILE A 143 -7.55 -2.71 13.62
CA ILE A 143 -7.35 -4.07 14.09
C ILE A 143 -5.99 -4.09 14.79
N GLY A 144 -6.01 -4.09 16.13
CA GLY A 144 -4.80 -4.11 16.94
C GLY A 144 -4.17 -5.50 16.97
N THR A 145 -2.87 -5.58 16.66
CA THR A 145 -2.12 -6.84 16.63
C THR A 145 -1.02 -6.91 17.68
N GLY A 146 -0.67 -5.78 18.30
CA GLY A 146 0.45 -5.67 19.25
C GLY A 146 1.83 -5.78 18.62
N MET A 147 1.92 -5.92 17.29
CA MET A 147 3.16 -6.06 16.52
C MET A 147 3.08 -5.28 15.21
N ALA A 148 4.23 -4.97 14.62
CA ALA A 148 4.28 -4.47 13.24
C ALA A 148 3.75 -5.52 12.26
N ILE A 149 2.82 -5.12 11.41
CA ILE A 149 2.32 -5.93 10.29
C ILE A 149 2.94 -5.37 9.01
N SER A 150 3.52 -6.23 8.19
CA SER A 150 4.19 -5.86 6.94
C SER A 150 3.23 -5.84 5.76
N ASN A 151 2.31 -6.80 5.67
CA ASN A 151 1.34 -6.83 4.57
C ASN A 151 0.05 -7.57 4.97
N CYS A 152 -1.03 -7.37 4.23
CA CYS A 152 -2.28 -8.09 4.40
C CYS A 152 -2.95 -8.41 3.06
N THR A 153 -3.77 -9.46 3.03
CA THR A 153 -4.58 -9.80 1.86
C THR A 153 -5.82 -10.59 2.25
N PHE A 154 -6.85 -10.54 1.41
CA PHE A 154 -8.04 -11.37 1.59
C PHE A 154 -7.79 -12.79 1.07
N GLY A 155 -8.35 -13.78 1.76
CA GLY A 155 -8.26 -15.19 1.42
C GLY A 155 -9.51 -15.96 1.81
N ASP A 156 -9.45 -17.28 1.68
CA ASP A 156 -10.57 -18.21 1.93
C ASP A 156 -11.82 -17.84 1.12
N ASP A 157 -12.92 -17.51 1.79
CA ASP A 157 -14.20 -17.08 1.21
C ASP A 157 -14.24 -15.58 0.89
N GLY A 158 -13.08 -14.92 0.86
CA GLY A 158 -12.96 -13.47 0.65
C GLY A 158 -13.29 -12.64 1.88
N ARG A 159 -13.65 -13.25 3.02
CA ARG A 159 -13.97 -12.57 4.28
C ARG A 159 -12.96 -12.86 5.38
N THR A 160 -11.87 -13.57 5.06
CA THR A 160 -10.72 -13.73 5.93
C THR A 160 -9.60 -12.79 5.48
N LEU A 161 -9.13 -11.92 6.37
CA LEU A 161 -7.95 -11.09 6.16
C LEU A 161 -6.73 -11.78 6.77
N TYR A 162 -5.77 -12.15 5.94
CA TYR A 162 -4.45 -12.64 6.34
C TYR A 162 -3.50 -11.47 6.59
N LEU A 163 -2.65 -11.60 7.61
CA LEU A 163 -1.72 -10.59 8.08
C LEU A 163 -0.33 -11.20 8.20
N THR A 164 0.66 -10.58 7.58
CA THR A 164 2.07 -10.98 7.70
C THR A 164 2.81 -10.05 8.63
N SER A 165 3.72 -10.61 9.42
CA SER A 165 4.70 -9.91 10.24
C SER A 165 6.04 -10.63 10.08
N HIS A 166 7.13 -10.01 10.54
CA HIS A 166 8.48 -10.59 10.44
C HIS A 166 8.56 -12.06 10.88
N THR A 167 7.86 -12.43 11.95
CA THR A 167 7.96 -13.77 12.56
C THR A 167 6.62 -14.52 12.61
N MET A 168 5.56 -13.96 12.03
CA MET A 168 4.20 -14.48 12.22
C MET A 168 3.32 -14.31 11.00
N LEU A 169 2.43 -15.28 10.79
CA LEU A 169 1.27 -15.20 9.92
C LEU A 169 0.02 -15.32 10.78
N ALA A 170 -0.86 -14.34 10.72
CA ALA A 170 -2.14 -14.32 11.43
C ALA A 170 -3.29 -14.19 10.44
N ARG A 171 -4.52 -14.49 10.89
CA ARG A 171 -5.73 -14.22 10.11
C ARG A 171 -6.89 -13.85 11.02
N ILE A 172 -7.80 -13.03 10.50
CA ILE A 172 -9.02 -12.60 11.18
C ILE A 172 -10.18 -12.56 10.20
N ARG A 173 -11.38 -12.93 10.65
CA ARG A 173 -12.60 -12.78 9.84
C ARG A 173 -13.10 -11.34 9.93
N VAL A 174 -13.46 -10.75 8.79
CA VAL A 174 -13.96 -9.37 8.68
C VAL A 174 -15.32 -9.33 8.00
N GLY A 175 -16.03 -8.20 8.16
CA GLY A 175 -17.35 -7.99 7.57
C GLY A 175 -17.32 -7.65 6.08
N SER A 176 -16.19 -7.15 5.57
CA SER A 176 -16.01 -6.79 4.16
C SER A 176 -15.61 -8.01 3.31
N THR A 177 -15.99 -8.01 2.04
CA THR A 177 -15.49 -8.98 1.06
C THR A 177 -14.33 -8.39 0.27
N GLY A 178 -13.23 -9.13 0.15
CA GLY A 178 -12.05 -8.72 -0.61
C GLY A 178 -12.32 -8.46 -2.09
N LEU A 179 -11.59 -7.49 -2.66
CA LEU A 179 -11.61 -7.26 -4.10
C LEU A 179 -11.11 -8.52 -4.84
N GLY A 180 -11.83 -8.93 -5.89
CA GLY A 180 -11.53 -10.14 -6.66
C GLY A 180 -12.19 -11.43 -6.16
N PHE A 181 -12.90 -11.39 -5.04
CA PHE A 181 -13.72 -12.52 -4.56
C PHE A 181 -15.19 -12.40 -5.01
N PRO A 182 -15.96 -13.49 -5.06
CA PRO A 182 -17.40 -13.42 -5.29
C PRO A 182 -18.17 -12.71 -4.15
N PRO A 183 -19.37 -12.16 -4.45
CA PRO A 183 -20.49 -11.88 -3.57
C PRO A 183 -20.39 -12.17 -2.07
#